data_AF-A0A7S3JKQ9-F1
#
_entry.id   AF-A0A7S3JKQ9-F1
#
_cell.length_a   1.000
_cell.length_b   1.000
_cell.length_c   1.000
_cell.angle_alpha   90.00
_cell.angle_beta   90.00
_cell.angle_gamma   90.00
#
_symmetry.space_group_name_H-M   'P 1'
#
loop_
_entity.id
_entity.type
_entity.pdbx_description
1 polymer ?
#
loop_
_entity_poly.entity_id
_entity_poly.type
_entity_poly.pdbx_seq_one_letter_code
_entity_poly.pdbx_strand_id
1 'polypeptide(L)'
;MDKIEDFGAHANKYYKLEHSIFKSELDQSQFEYLWNQYWVQTISTSSLLLSKESMSKSISDVSEKLNKYKNNSSLLRRDRLIGLSSGRSERGDEAPKQDNEIAKINSGSKKIVLECNHMIMAEILKAMVFSGVGETPEEHKDAEMQV
;
A
#
# COMPACT_ATOMS: atom_id res chain seq x y z
N MET A 1 -3.47 9.85 13.18
CA MET A 1 -2.17 10.56 13.10
C MET A 1 -1.48 10.66 14.45
N ASP A 2 -2.05 10.07 15.51
CA ASP A 2 -1.88 10.56 16.88
C ASP A 2 -0.61 10.03 17.56
N LYS A 3 0.13 9.13 16.90
CA LYS A 3 1.35 8.52 17.44
C LYS A 3 2.63 9.10 16.88
N ILE A 4 2.58 9.91 15.82
CA ILE A 4 3.79 10.32 15.11
C ILE A 4 4.67 11.28 15.94
N GLU A 5 4.05 12.11 16.78
CA GLU A 5 4.74 13.03 17.68
C GLU A 5 5.39 12.28 18.86
N ASP A 6 4.75 11.22 19.34
CA ASP A 6 5.23 10.41 20.46
C ASP A 6 6.42 9.49 20.06
N PHE A 7 6.44 9.02 18.81
CA PHE A 7 7.56 8.22 18.29
C PHE A 7 8.91 8.96 18.32
N GLY A 8 8.91 10.29 18.15
CA GLY A 8 10.13 11.10 18.20
C GLY A 8 10.59 11.43 19.62
N ALA A 9 9.65 11.73 20.52
CA ALA A 9 9.94 12.16 21.89
C ALA A 9 10.63 11.05 22.73
N HIS A 10 10.36 9.78 22.43
CA HIS A 10 10.88 8.62 23.15
C HIS A 10 12.00 7.87 22.42
N ALA A 11 12.40 8.31 21.22
CA ALA A 11 13.38 7.62 20.39
C ALA A 11 14.76 7.46 21.06
N ASN A 12 15.15 8.40 21.92
CA ASN A 12 16.45 8.39 22.62
C ASN A 12 16.43 7.52 23.89
N LYS A 13 15.28 7.02 24.33
CA LYS A 13 15.13 6.24 25.57
C LYS A 13 15.39 4.75 25.37
N TYR A 14 15.46 4.28 24.12
CA TYR A 14 15.70 2.88 23.76
C TYR A 14 16.63 2.81 22.55
N TYR A 15 17.36 1.70 22.41
CA TYR A 15 18.20 1.42 21.25
C TYR A 15 17.69 0.16 20.56
N LYS A 16 17.78 0.11 19.23
CA LYS A 16 17.40 -1.08 18.45
C LYS A 16 18.46 -2.17 18.67
N LEU A 17 18.03 -3.31 19.20
CA LEU A 17 18.86 -4.51 19.22
C LEU A 17 18.70 -5.29 17.91
N GLU A 18 19.78 -5.90 17.46
CA GLU A 18 19.70 -6.87 16.37
C GLU A 18 19.02 -8.14 16.87
N HIS A 19 18.00 -8.60 16.16
CA HIS A 19 17.28 -9.82 16.49
C HIS A 19 17.55 -10.88 15.42
N SER A 20 17.99 -12.06 15.86
CA SER A 20 18.07 -13.26 15.02
C SER A 20 16.92 -14.20 15.37
N ILE A 21 16.27 -14.75 14.36
CA ILE A 21 15.28 -15.81 14.54
C ILE A 21 16.01 -17.14 14.40
N PHE A 22 15.89 -18.01 15.39
CA PHE A 22 16.37 -19.39 15.31
C PHE A 22 15.18 -20.34 15.30
N LYS A 23 15.41 -21.55 14.78
CA LYS A 23 14.41 -22.61 14.67
C LYS A 23 15.04 -23.91 15.16
N SER A 24 14.33 -24.66 16.00
CA SER A 24 14.83 -25.97 16.43
C SER A 24 14.59 -27.04 15.35
N GLU A 25 15.32 -28.16 15.42
CA GLU A 25 15.10 -29.30 14.52
C GLU A 25 13.68 -29.88 14.64
N LEU A 26 13.13 -29.88 15.86
CA LEU A 26 11.74 -30.30 16.10
C LEU A 26 10.75 -29.34 15.42
N ASP A 27 10.94 -28.03 15.60
CA ASP A 27 10.10 -27.03 14.92
C ASP A 27 10.18 -27.23 13.41
N GLN A 28 11.38 -27.49 12.86
CA GLN A 28 11.57 -27.76 11.44
C GLN A 28 10.67 -28.90 10.95
N SER A 29 10.69 -30.04 11.64
CA SER A 29 9.83 -31.19 11.30
C SER A 29 8.33 -30.86 11.40
N GLN A 30 7.92 -30.08 12.40
CA GLN A 30 6.52 -29.69 12.56
C GLN A 30 6.05 -28.73 11.47
N PHE A 31 6.87 -27.74 11.11
CA PHE A 31 6.53 -26.80 10.03
C PHE A 31 6.48 -27.49 8.66
N GLU A 32 7.31 -28.50 8.40
CA GLU A 32 7.23 -29.30 7.18
C GLU A 32 5.91 -30.08 7.11
N TYR A 33 5.50 -30.71 8.21
CA TYR A 33 4.20 -31.38 8.29
C TYR A 33 3.04 -30.40 8.07
N LEU A 34 3.07 -29.24 8.74
CA LEU A 34 2.06 -28.20 8.57
C LEU A 34 2.02 -27.69 7.12
N TRP A 35 3.18 -27.46 6.50
CA TRP A 35 3.24 -27.04 5.10
C TRP A 35 2.56 -28.06 4.19
N ASN A 36 2.83 -29.35 4.38
CA ASN A 36 2.21 -30.42 3.59
C ASN A 36 0.68 -30.48 3.74
N GLN A 37 0.14 -30.07 4.89
CA GLN A 37 -1.31 -30.06 5.14
C GLN A 37 -2.01 -28.75 4.72
N TYR A 38 -1.32 -27.61 4.84
CA TYR A 38 -1.94 -26.28 4.73
C TYR A 38 -1.53 -25.49 3.47
N TRP A 39 -0.68 -26.02 2.60
CA TRP A 39 -0.25 -25.31 1.38
C TRP A 39 -1.42 -24.87 0.51
N VAL A 40 -2.49 -25.68 0.39
CA VAL A 40 -3.69 -25.32 -0.37
C VAL A 40 -4.32 -24.05 0.18
N GLN A 41 -4.40 -23.92 1.51
CA GLN A 41 -4.96 -22.74 2.15
C GLN A 41 -4.07 -21.50 1.93
N THR A 42 -2.75 -21.66 1.91
CA THR A 42 -1.85 -20.56 1.57
C THR A 42 -2.11 -20.04 0.14
N ILE A 43 -2.38 -20.93 -0.80
CA ILE A 43 -2.63 -20.55 -2.20
C ILE A 43 -4.08 -20.09 -2.42
N SER A 44 -5.07 -20.64 -1.72
CA SER A 44 -6.49 -20.32 -1.92
C SER A 44 -6.92 -19.01 -1.27
N THR A 45 -6.20 -18.56 -0.24
CA THR A 45 -6.53 -17.31 0.46
C THR A 45 -6.39 -16.10 -0.47
N SER A 46 -7.37 -15.19 -0.40
CA SER A 46 -7.32 -13.92 -1.13
C SER A 46 -6.89 -12.80 -0.19
N SER A 47 -5.63 -12.37 -0.31
CA SER A 47 -5.10 -11.22 0.43
C SER A 47 -5.82 -9.91 0.10
N LEU A 48 -6.47 -9.83 -1.07
CA LEU A 48 -7.27 -8.67 -1.51
C LEU A 48 -8.44 -8.38 -0.57
N LEU A 49 -9.15 -9.43 -0.15
CA LEU A 49 -10.30 -9.30 0.73
C LEU A 49 -9.88 -8.90 2.16
N LEU A 50 -8.77 -9.47 2.64
CA LEU A 50 -8.28 -9.26 4.00
C LEU A 50 -7.72 -7.84 4.23
N SER A 51 -7.06 -7.26 3.23
CA SER A 51 -6.43 -5.94 3.37
C SER A 51 -7.26 -4.77 2.83
N LYS A 52 -8.48 -5.03 2.31
CA LYS A 52 -9.37 -4.02 1.73
C LYS A 52 -9.61 -2.83 2.68
N GLU A 53 -9.87 -3.09 3.96
CA GLU A 53 -10.14 -2.04 4.94
C GLU A 53 -8.90 -1.17 5.20
N SER A 54 -7.74 -1.80 5.38
CA SER A 54 -6.46 -1.11 5.57
C SER A 54 -6.05 -0.29 4.35
N MET A 55 -6.32 -0.79 3.14
CA MET A 55 -6.08 -0.09 1.88
C MET A 55 -6.99 1.13 1.73
N SER A 56 -8.29 0.99 2.03
CA SER A 56 -9.24 2.10 2.02
C SER A 56 -8.81 3.23 2.97
N LYS A 57 -8.41 2.86 4.20
CA LYS A 57 -7.87 3.81 5.18
C LYS A 57 -6.61 4.51 4.66
N SER A 58 -5.67 3.76 4.06
CA SER A 58 -4.43 4.33 3.50
C SER A 58 -4.69 5.30 2.34
N ILE A 59 -5.66 4.99 1.47
CA ILE A 59 -6.09 5.88 0.38
C ILE A 59 -6.74 7.15 0.94
N SER A 60 -7.62 7.01 1.95
CA SER A 60 -8.23 8.15 2.64
C SER A 60 -7.17 9.07 3.27
N ASP A 61 -6.19 8.49 3.97
CA ASP A 61 -5.09 9.24 4.58
C ASP A 61 -4.25 10.01 3.56
N VAL A 62 -3.96 9.41 2.40
CA VAL A 62 -3.24 10.10 1.30
C VAL A 62 -4.08 11.23 0.70
N SER A 63 -5.38 11.01 0.53
CA SER A 63 -6.33 12.04 0.05
C SER A 63 -6.40 13.23 1.02
N GLU A 64 -6.49 12.98 2.33
CA GLU A 64 -6.47 14.02 3.35
C GLU A 64 -5.16 14.81 3.35
N LYS A 65 -4.00 14.14 3.23
CA LYS A 65 -2.70 14.80 3.12
C LYS A 65 -2.61 15.68 1.88
N LEU A 66 -3.12 15.20 0.75
CA LEU A 66 -3.19 15.98 -0.50
C LEU A 66 -4.05 17.24 -0.34
N ASN A 67 -5.22 17.12 0.30
CA ASN A 67 -6.11 18.25 0.56
C ASN A 67 -5.49 19.27 1.51
N LYS A 68 -4.80 18.83 2.57
CA LYS A 68 -4.04 19.70 3.49
C LYS A 68 -2.96 20.47 2.74
N TYR A 69 -2.19 19.79 1.89
CA TYR A 69 -1.18 20.44 1.03
C TYR A 69 -1.81 21.50 0.10
N LYS A 70 -2.94 21.20 -0.55
CA LYS A 70 -3.67 22.15 -1.42
C LYS A 70 -4.20 23.37 -0.66
N ASN A 71 -4.71 23.18 0.55
CA ASN A 71 -5.22 24.28 1.37
C ASN A 71 -4.08 25.17 1.90
N ASN A 72 -2.99 24.58 2.38
CA ASN A 72 -1.82 25.34 2.85
C ASN A 72 -1.13 26.11 1.71
N SER A 73 -1.01 25.51 0.53
CA SER A 73 -0.42 26.17 -0.65
C SER A 73 -1.31 27.29 -1.22
N SER A 74 -2.64 27.17 -1.15
CA SER A 74 -3.57 28.21 -1.61
C SER A 74 -3.67 29.39 -0.64
N LEU A 75 -3.61 29.16 0.68
CA LEU A 75 -3.56 30.23 1.69
C LEU A 75 -2.30 31.10 1.54
N LEU A 76 -1.13 30.49 1.29
CA LEU A 76 0.14 31.20 1.04
C LEU A 76 0.20 31.93 -0.32
N ARG A 77 -0.70 31.61 -1.27
CA ARG A 77 -0.85 32.39 -2.50
C ARG A 77 -1.83 33.56 -2.35
N ARG A 78 -2.77 33.47 -1.40
CA ARG A 78 -3.75 34.54 -1.13
C ARG A 78 -3.12 35.70 -0.34
N ASP A 79 -2.22 35.40 0.59
CA ASP A 79 -1.51 36.42 1.37
C ASP A 79 -0.52 37.23 0.52
N ARG A 80 0.10 36.59 -0.48
CA ARG A 80 0.96 37.26 -1.48
C ARG A 80 0.21 38.16 -2.46
N LEU A 81 -1.11 38.04 -2.58
CA LEU A 81 -1.93 38.88 -3.46
C LEU A 81 -2.48 40.12 -2.74
N ILE A 82 -2.60 40.09 -1.40
CA ILE A 82 -3.17 41.20 -0.60
C ILE A 82 -2.07 42.14 -0.05
N GLY A 83 -0.80 41.71 0.01
CA GLY A 83 0.30 42.45 0.64
C GLY A 83 1.24 43.24 -0.28
N LEU A 84 0.81 43.72 -1.46
CA LEU A 84 1.66 44.54 -2.35
C LEU A 84 1.66 46.02 -1.92
N SER A 85 2.09 46.33 -0.69
CA SER A 85 2.36 47.72 -0.28
C SER A 85 3.15 47.88 1.03
N SER A 86 4.21 47.11 1.30
CA SER A 86 5.31 47.63 2.15
C SER A 86 6.53 46.70 2.19
N GLY A 87 7.71 47.28 1.95
CA GLY A 87 8.91 46.94 2.73
C GLY A 87 9.71 45.69 2.33
N ARG A 88 10.76 45.93 1.55
CA ARG A 88 11.90 45.04 1.28
C ARG A 88 12.65 44.68 2.59
N SER A 89 12.81 43.39 2.91
CA SER A 89 13.92 42.87 3.74
C SER A 89 14.12 41.37 3.51
N GLU A 90 15.40 40.97 3.49
CA GLU A 90 15.96 39.64 3.21
C GLU A 90 15.66 38.57 4.28
N ARG A 91 15.98 37.30 3.93
CA ARG A 91 15.95 36.02 4.68
C ARG A 91 14.69 35.20 4.36
N GLY A 92 14.70 33.97 3.83
CA GLY A 92 15.69 32.91 3.69
C GLY A 92 14.94 31.58 3.91
N ASP A 93 15.02 30.65 2.97
CA ASP A 93 14.71 29.20 3.13
C ASP A 93 13.30 28.72 3.55
N GLU A 94 12.25 28.96 2.75
CA GLU A 94 10.96 28.25 2.92
C GLU A 94 10.48 27.41 1.72
N ALA A 95 11.13 27.52 0.56
CA ALA A 95 10.83 26.69 -0.61
C ALA A 95 11.08 25.16 -0.43
N PRO A 96 12.10 24.66 0.32
CA PRO A 96 12.42 23.23 0.34
C PRO A 96 11.46 22.36 1.18
N LYS A 97 10.59 22.97 2.00
CA LYS A 97 9.67 22.23 2.89
C LYS A 97 8.44 21.70 2.14
N GLN A 98 7.92 22.45 1.16
CA GLN A 98 6.72 22.07 0.39
C GLN A 98 7.01 20.94 -0.62
N ASP A 99 8.16 21.00 -1.31
CA ASP A 99 8.58 19.95 -2.24
C ASP A 99 8.81 18.61 -1.53
N ASN A 100 9.33 18.66 -0.29
CA ASN A 100 9.51 17.48 0.55
C ASN A 100 8.15 16.87 0.99
N GLU A 101 7.14 17.70 1.23
CA GLU A 101 5.80 17.23 1.61
C GLU A 101 5.08 16.53 0.44
N ILE A 102 5.13 17.09 -0.78
CA ILE A 102 4.61 16.44 -1.98
C ILE A 102 5.37 15.14 -2.29
N ALA A 103 6.70 15.14 -2.13
CA ALA A 103 7.51 13.94 -2.33
C ALA A 103 7.10 12.81 -1.36
N LYS A 104 6.79 13.14 -0.10
CA LYS A 104 6.24 12.19 0.89
C LYS A 104 4.87 11.66 0.48
N ILE A 105 3.98 12.51 -0.03
CA ILE A 105 2.66 12.09 -0.54
C ILE A 105 2.85 11.13 -1.72
N ASN A 106 3.72 11.47 -2.67
CA ASN A 106 4.02 10.62 -3.83
C ASN A 106 4.61 9.26 -3.40
N SER A 107 5.52 9.25 -2.42
CA SER A 107 6.05 8.01 -1.85
C SER A 107 4.94 7.16 -1.20
N GLY A 108 3.99 7.78 -0.50
CA GLY A 108 2.83 7.09 0.06
C GLY A 108 1.94 6.47 -1.01
N SER A 109 1.62 7.23 -2.06
CA SER A 109 0.84 6.74 -3.20
C SER A 109 1.52 5.58 -3.92
N LYS A 110 2.84 5.65 -4.15
CA LYS A 110 3.63 4.56 -4.76
C LYS A 110 3.55 3.28 -3.93
N LYS A 111 3.62 3.38 -2.60
CA LYS A 111 3.49 2.23 -1.70
C LYS A 111 2.13 1.55 -1.85
N ILE A 112 1.04 2.33 -1.86
CA ILE A 112 -0.32 1.80 -2.04
C ILE A 112 -0.45 1.08 -3.38
N VAL A 113 0.03 1.69 -4.47
CA VAL A 113 -0.04 1.08 -5.82
C VAL A 113 0.74 -0.24 -5.88
N LEU A 114 1.91 -0.31 -5.26
CA LEU A 114 2.72 -1.54 -5.22
C LEU A 114 1.98 -2.66 -4.48
N GLU A 115 1.37 -2.36 -3.32
CA GLU A 115 0.58 -3.33 -2.56
C GLU A 115 -0.63 -3.80 -3.39
N CYS A 116 -1.39 -2.88 -3.99
CA CYS A 116 -2.51 -3.21 -4.88
C CYS A 116 -2.09 -4.13 -6.04
N ASN A 117 -0.99 -3.79 -6.73
CA ASN A 117 -0.48 -4.58 -7.84
C ASN A 117 -0.11 -5.99 -7.39
N HIS A 118 0.57 -6.13 -6.25
CA HIS A 118 0.95 -7.46 -5.73
C HIS A 118 -0.28 -8.32 -5.44
N MET A 119 -1.31 -7.72 -4.84
CA MET A 119 -2.56 -8.39 -4.49
C MET A 119 -3.36 -8.80 -5.74
N ILE A 120 -3.44 -7.93 -6.76
CA ILE A 120 -4.11 -8.21 -8.03
C ILE A 120 -3.36 -9.30 -8.79
N MET A 121 -2.01 -9.25 -8.85
CA MET A 121 -1.21 -10.26 -9.52
C MET A 121 -1.41 -11.65 -8.90
N ALA A 122 -1.49 -11.76 -7.57
CA ALA A 122 -1.82 -13.02 -6.91
C ALA A 122 -3.20 -13.56 -7.34
N GLU A 123 -4.20 -12.69 -7.48
CA GLU A 123 -5.54 -13.10 -7.92
C GLU A 123 -5.57 -13.53 -9.39
N ILE A 124 -4.87 -12.80 -10.29
CA ILE A 124 -4.75 -13.18 -11.70
C ILE A 124 -4.01 -14.50 -11.85
N LEU A 125 -2.92 -14.73 -11.10
CA LEU A 125 -2.19 -16.00 -11.14
C LEU A 125 -3.06 -17.18 -10.70
N LYS A 126 -3.86 -16.99 -9.64
CA LYS A 126 -4.84 -18.01 -9.23
C LYS A 126 -5.87 -18.29 -10.34
N ALA A 127 -6.39 -17.24 -10.97
CA ALA A 127 -7.32 -17.40 -12.09
C ALA A 127 -6.66 -18.15 -13.27
N MET A 128 -5.43 -17.79 -13.66
CA MET A 128 -4.71 -18.46 -14.74
C MET A 128 -4.48 -19.96 -14.49
N VAL A 129 -4.14 -20.32 -13.25
CA VAL A 129 -3.83 -21.72 -12.90
C VAL A 129 -5.10 -22.56 -12.71
N PHE A 130 -6.16 -21.98 -12.13
CA PHE A 130 -7.32 -22.76 -11.67
C PHE A 130 -8.61 -22.54 -12.49
N SER A 131 -8.77 -21.46 -13.24
CA SER A 131 -10.01 -21.18 -13.98
C SER A 131 -10.20 -22.01 -15.25
N GLY A 132 -9.13 -22.60 -15.80
CA GLY A 132 -9.18 -23.44 -17.00
C GLY A 132 -9.40 -24.94 -16.75
N VAL A 133 -9.50 -25.36 -15.49
CA VAL A 133 -9.64 -26.78 -15.11
C VAL A 133 -11.12 -27.10 -14.95
N GLY A 134 -11.85 -27.20 -16.07
CA GLY A 134 -13.28 -27.51 -16.04
C GLY A 134 -14.07 -27.32 -17.33
N GLU A 135 -13.52 -26.68 -18.36
CA GLU A 135 -14.14 -26.68 -19.69
C GLU A 135 -13.88 -28.03 -20.38
N THR A 136 -14.73 -29.02 -20.07
CA THR A 136 -14.85 -30.22 -20.89
C THR A 136 -15.37 -29.84 -22.28
N PRO A 137 -14.72 -30.26 -23.38
CA PRO A 137 -15.23 -30.04 -24.73
C PRO A 137 -16.36 -31.04 -25.05
N GLU A 138 -17.59 -30.70 -24.69
CA GLU A 138 -18.84 -31.37 -25.09
C GLU A 138 -19.92 -30.26 -25.20
N GLU A 139 -20.66 -30.00 -26.28
CA GLU A 139 -20.88 -30.58 -27.59
C GLU A 139 -21.14 -29.41 -28.55
N HIS A 140 -20.44 -29.32 -29.69
CA HIS A 140 -20.76 -28.34 -30.74
C HIS A 140 -20.71 -29.00 -32.12
N LYS A 141 -21.39 -30.15 -32.26
CA LYS A 141 -21.49 -30.86 -33.55
C LYS A 141 -22.89 -31.09 -34.12
N ASP A 142 -23.97 -30.76 -33.43
CA ASP A 142 -25.31 -31.17 -33.91
C ASP A 142 -26.23 -30.04 -34.42
N ALA A 143 -25.71 -28.84 -34.71
CA ALA A 143 -26.53 -27.71 -35.19
C ALA A 143 -26.34 -27.30 -36.66
N GLU A 144 -25.55 -28.02 -37.46
CA GLU A 144 -25.41 -27.75 -38.92
C GLU A 144 -25.77 -28.96 -39.80
N MET A 145 -26.70 -29.80 -39.35
CA MET A 145 -27.32 -30.79 -40.24
C MET A 145 -28.81 -30.94 -39.97
N GLN A 146 -29.60 -29.89 -40.25
CA GLN A 146 -30.95 -30.07 -40.78
C GLN A 146 -31.18 -29.08 -41.92
N VAL A 147 -31.50 -29.69 -43.06
CA VAL A 147 -31.88 -29.14 -44.36
C VAL A 147 -33.13 -28.28 -44.25
#